data_AF-A0A381L329-F1
#
_entry.id   AF-A0A381L329-F1
#
_cell.length_a   1.000
_cell.length_b   1.000
_cell.length_c   1.000
_cell.angle_alpha   90.00
_cell.angle_beta   90.00
_cell.angle_gamma   90.00
#
_symmetry.space_group_name_H-M   'P 1'
#
loop_
_entity.id
_entity.type
_entity.pdbx_description
1 polymer ?
#
loop_
_entity_poly.entity_id
_entity_poly.type
_entity_poly.pdbx_seq_one_letter_code
_entity_poly.pdbx_strand_id
1 'polypeptide(L)'
;MRCMLALLLLNDIRPKDNDRLITMPLNGDYKYYRIYNSKGLRQFRGVEAGSDVITAARQINSPGTHIAVYCSPSQDSRYLRKYIAEGATELHDSSQFGFHQDISQETKCLE
;
A
#
# COMPACT_ATOMS: atom_id res chain seq x y z
N MET A 1 -20.52 4.59 6.81
CA MET A 1 -19.16 4.99 6.38
C MET A 1 -18.29 3.75 6.32
N ARG A 2 -17.55 3.55 5.23
CA ARG A 2 -16.57 2.44 5.10
C ARG A 2 -15.18 3.03 5.06
N CYS A 3 -14.24 2.33 5.69
CA CYS A 3 -12.87 2.78 5.78
C CYS A 3 -11.90 1.65 5.42
N MET A 4 -10.80 2.04 4.79
CA MET A 4 -9.74 1.15 4.34
C MET A 4 -8.40 1.73 4.78
N LEU A 5 -7.60 0.89 5.42
CA LEU A 5 -6.22 1.15 5.75
C LEU A 5 -5.36 0.88 4.51
N ALA A 6 -4.42 1.77 4.25
CA ALA A 6 -3.37 1.61 3.26
C ALA A 6 -2.02 1.61 4.00
N LEU A 7 -1.19 0.59 3.76
CA LEU A 7 0.19 0.53 4.24
C LEU A 7 1.12 0.62 3.05
N LEU A 8 2.04 1.57 3.06
CA LEU A 8 3.09 1.68 2.05
C LEU A 8 4.44 1.33 2.69
N LEU A 9 5.05 0.26 2.20
CA LEU A 9 6.30 -0.31 2.66
C LEU A 9 7.40 0.08 1.68
N LEU A 10 8.29 0.97 2.10
CA LEU A 10 9.37 1.53 1.29
C LEU A 10 10.71 1.09 1.86
N ASN A 11 11.44 0.25 1.13
CA ASN A 11 12.68 -0.35 1.63
C ASN A 11 13.90 0.57 1.51
N ASP A 12 13.84 1.56 0.62
CA ASP A 12 14.95 2.48 0.34
C ASP A 12 14.39 3.85 -0.10
N ILE A 13 15.25 4.86 -0.24
CA ILE A 13 14.91 6.19 -0.76
C ILE A 13 14.51 6.08 -2.24
N ARG A 14 15.14 5.16 -2.97
CA ARG A 14 14.81 4.86 -4.37
C ARG A 14 13.74 3.76 -4.43
N PRO A 15 12.87 3.77 -5.45
CA PRO A 15 11.95 2.66 -5.71
C PRO A 15 12.67 1.32 -5.77
N LYS A 16 12.10 0.31 -5.12
CA LYS A 16 12.57 -1.07 -5.22
C LYS A 16 11.45 -2.00 -5.65
N ASP A 17 11.80 -3.09 -6.31
CA ASP A 17 10.82 -4.09 -6.74
C ASP A 17 10.13 -4.79 -5.58
N ASN A 18 10.72 -4.75 -4.38
CA ASN A 18 10.15 -5.27 -3.13
C ASN A 18 9.35 -4.23 -2.32
N ASP A 19 9.23 -2.99 -2.79
CA ASP A 19 8.30 -2.03 -2.18
C ASP A 19 6.85 -2.56 -2.35
N ARG A 20 6.01 -2.37 -1.33
CA ARG A 20 4.62 -2.85 -1.36
C ARG A 20 3.64 -1.80 -0.91
N LEU A 21 2.48 -1.84 -1.54
CA LEU A 21 1.27 -1.22 -1.03
C LEU A 21 0.34 -2.34 -0.55
N ILE A 22 -0.23 -2.20 0.63
CA ILE A 22 -1.20 -3.14 1.18
C ILE A 22 -2.47 -2.36 1.46
N THR A 23 -3.62 -2.93 1.12
CA THR A 23 -4.94 -2.39 1.47
C THR A 23 -5.70 -3.37 2.33
N MET A 24 -6.33 -2.90 3.40
CA MET A 24 -7.18 -3.74 4.25
C MET A 24 -8.39 -2.96 4.79
N PRO A 25 -9.60 -3.51 4.77
CA PRO A 25 -10.73 -2.89 5.44
C PRO A 25 -10.51 -2.77 6.95
N LEU A 26 -10.88 -1.63 7.54
CA LEU A 26 -10.81 -1.46 9.00
C LEU A 26 -11.83 -2.30 9.77
N ASN A 27 -12.88 -2.78 9.10
CA ASN A 27 -13.89 -3.63 9.71
C ASN A 27 -13.47 -5.12 9.81
N GLY A 28 -12.25 -5.47 9.40
CA GLY A 28 -11.74 -6.85 9.45
C GLY A 28 -12.24 -7.77 8.34
N ASP A 29 -12.92 -7.26 7.31
CA ASP A 29 -13.34 -8.06 6.15
C ASP A 29 -12.14 -8.38 5.24
N TYR A 30 -11.47 -9.49 5.50
CA TYR A 30 -10.30 -9.94 4.75
C TYR A 30 -10.56 -10.19 3.26
N LYS A 31 -11.83 -10.24 2.80
CA LYS A 31 -12.15 -10.38 1.37
C LYS A 31 -11.52 -9.30 0.49
N TYR A 32 -11.32 -8.09 1.04
CA TYR A 32 -10.73 -6.96 0.33
C TYR A 32 -9.29 -6.66 0.76
N TYR A 33 -8.68 -7.53 1.58
CA TYR A 33 -7.25 -7.49 1.82
C TYR A 33 -6.50 -7.77 0.52
N ARG A 34 -5.56 -6.92 0.14
CA ARG A 34 -4.71 -7.13 -1.04
C ARG A 34 -3.33 -6.56 -0.84
N ILE A 35 -2.35 -7.20 -1.48
CA ILE A 35 -0.96 -6.77 -1.57
C ILE A 35 -0.69 -6.37 -3.02
N TYR A 36 0.05 -5.29 -3.19
CA TYR A 36 0.40 -4.71 -4.48
C TYR A 36 1.90 -4.44 -4.55
N ASN A 37 2.48 -4.61 -5.73
CA ASN A 37 3.74 -3.96 -6.07
C ASN A 37 3.44 -2.46 -6.25
N SER A 38 4.15 -1.61 -5.51
CA SER A 38 3.89 -0.17 -5.50
C SER A 38 4.26 0.51 -6.82
N LYS A 39 5.02 -0.14 -7.71
CA LYS A 39 5.47 0.39 -9.01
C LYS A 39 6.11 1.78 -8.90
N GLY A 40 6.82 2.02 -7.79
CA GLY A 40 7.49 3.28 -7.52
C GLY A 40 6.61 4.36 -6.89
N LEU A 41 5.40 4.03 -6.44
CA LEU A 41 4.63 4.91 -5.55
C LEU A 41 5.44 5.23 -4.28
N ARG A 42 5.58 6.52 -4.00
CA ARG A 42 6.30 7.06 -2.82
C ARG A 42 5.40 7.86 -1.89
N GLN A 43 4.17 8.13 -2.31
CA GLN A 43 3.15 8.83 -1.55
C GLN A 43 1.83 8.08 -1.72
N PHE A 44 0.95 8.30 -0.76
CA PHE A 44 -0.43 7.90 -0.87
C PHE A 44 -1.18 8.74 -1.92
N ARG A 45 -2.19 8.15 -2.56
CA ARG A 45 -3.05 8.87 -3.50
C ARG A 45 -3.74 10.04 -2.79
N GLY A 46 -3.57 11.24 -3.35
CA GLY A 46 -4.31 12.41 -2.91
C GLY A 46 -5.81 12.27 -3.18
N VAL A 47 -6.64 12.94 -2.40
CA VAL A 47 -8.09 12.98 -2.64
C VAL A 47 -8.40 14.01 -3.72
N GLU A 48 -9.27 13.66 -4.66
CA GLU A 48 -9.74 14.56 -5.70
C GLU A 48 -10.76 15.58 -5.15
N ALA A 49 -10.68 16.82 -5.61
CA ALA A 49 -11.62 17.85 -5.22
C ALA A 49 -13.06 17.46 -5.62
N GLY A 50 -14.00 17.53 -4.67
CA GLY A 50 -15.40 17.11 -4.89
C GLY A 50 -15.66 15.61 -4.72
N SER A 51 -14.63 14.80 -4.44
CA SER A 51 -14.80 13.42 -3.99
C SER A 51 -15.38 13.37 -2.57
N ASP A 52 -16.20 12.36 -2.28
CA ASP A 52 -16.64 12.06 -0.92
C ASP A 52 -15.65 11.14 -0.16
N VAL A 53 -14.51 10.82 -0.78
CA VAL A 53 -13.40 10.13 -0.12
C VAL A 53 -12.67 11.10 0.79
N ILE A 54 -12.38 10.68 2.01
CA ILE A 54 -11.61 11.43 3.00
C ILE A 54 -10.35 10.62 3.28
N THR A 55 -9.20 11.27 3.32
CA THR A 55 -7.93 10.61 3.66
C THR A 55 -7.28 11.24 4.89
N ALA A 56 -6.72 10.39 5.73
CA ALA A 56 -5.80 10.77 6.79
C ALA A 56 -4.46 10.09 6.50
N ALA A 57 -3.52 10.86 5.97
CA ALA A 57 -2.18 10.40 5.61
C ALA A 57 -1.13 11.37 6.14
N ARG A 58 0.02 10.85 6.56
CA ARG A 58 1.19 11.67 6.91
C ARG A 58 2.12 11.75 5.70
N GLN A 59 2.81 12.87 5.55
CA GLN A 59 3.80 13.04 4.48
C GLN A 59 4.94 12.01 4.64
N ILE A 60 5.32 11.37 3.53
CA ILE A 60 6.35 10.34 3.51
C ILE A 60 7.68 10.95 3.04
N ASN A 61 8.67 11.01 3.92
CA ASN A 61 9.97 11.64 3.63
C ASN A 61 11.17 10.68 3.77
N SER A 62 10.92 9.43 4.14
CA SER A 62 11.96 8.44 4.42
C SER A 62 11.50 7.02 4.07
N PRO A 63 12.45 6.07 3.93
CA PRO A 63 12.12 4.65 3.96
C PRO A 63 11.36 4.28 5.24
N GLY A 64 10.63 3.16 5.19
CA GLY A 64 9.88 2.61 6.32
C GLY A 64 8.44 2.23 5.97
N THR A 65 7.68 1.93 7.03
CA THR A 65 6.26 1.62 6.96
C THR A 65 5.44 2.87 7.19
N HIS A 66 4.65 3.25 6.20
CA HIS A 66 3.78 4.41 6.24
C HIS A 66 2.32 3.98 6.19
N ILE A 67 1.46 4.79 6.80
CA ILE A 67 0.05 4.45 6.99
C ILE A 67 -0.82 5.60 6.49
N ALA A 68 -1.89 5.25 5.79
CA ALA A 68 -3.01 6.14 5.52
C ALA A 68 -4.34 5.43 5.75
N VAL A 69 -5.36 6.21 6.10
CA VAL A 69 -6.74 5.72 6.20
C VAL A 69 -7.59 6.50 5.20
N TYR A 70 -8.32 5.76 4.37
CA TYR A 70 -9.30 6.31 3.43
C TYR A 70 -10.70 5.90 3.87
N CYS A 71 -11.61 6.85 3.97
CA CYS A 71 -13.00 6.60 4.31
C CYS A 71 -13.93 7.25 3.29
N SER A 72 -15.12 6.68 3.09
CA SER A 72 -16.18 7.30 2.32
C SER A 72 -17.56 6.95 2.89
N PRO A 73 -18.52 7.89 2.88
CA PRO A 73 -19.91 7.61 3.25
C PRO A 73 -20.67 6.86 2.15
N SER A 74 -20.38 7.09 0.86
CA SER A 74 -21.16 6.52 -0.25
C SER A 74 -20.51 5.32 -0.93
N GLN A 75 -19.19 5.22 -0.90
CA GLN A 75 -18.44 4.20 -1.64
C GLN A 75 -18.33 2.87 -0.88
N ASP A 76 -18.11 1.79 -1.62
CA ASP A 76 -17.89 0.46 -1.05
C ASP A 76 -16.40 0.11 -0.87
N SER A 77 -16.11 -0.99 -0.16
CA SER A 77 -14.74 -1.45 0.09
C SER A 77 -14.01 -1.83 -1.21
N ARG A 78 -14.75 -2.28 -2.24
CA ARG A 78 -14.16 -2.61 -3.54
C ARG A 78 -13.69 -1.36 -4.27
N TYR A 79 -14.50 -0.31 -4.24
CA TYR A 79 -14.17 1.01 -4.77
C TYR A 79 -12.95 1.56 -4.05
N LEU A 80 -12.98 1.66 -2.71
CA LEU A 80 -11.88 2.22 -1.92
C LEU A 80 -10.56 1.47 -2.19
N ARG A 81 -10.62 0.14 -2.28
CA ARG A 81 -9.47 -0.68 -2.64
C ARG A 81 -8.87 -0.30 -4.00
N LYS A 82 -9.71 -0.22 -5.04
CA LYS A 82 -9.26 0.15 -6.39
C LYS A 82 -8.75 1.58 -6.45
N TYR A 83 -9.41 2.50 -5.73
CA TYR A 83 -9.04 3.89 -5.65
C TYR A 83 -7.63 4.06 -5.06
N ILE A 84 -7.36 3.42 -3.91
CA ILE A 84 -6.06 3.47 -3.23
C ILE A 84 -4.96 2.83 -4.08
N ALA A 85 -5.26 1.72 -4.74
CA ALA A 85 -4.29 0.92 -5.49
C ALA A 85 -4.04 1.42 -6.93
N GLU A 86 -4.55 2.59 -7.31
CA GLU A 86 -4.30 3.13 -8.64
C GLU A 86 -2.80 3.35 -8.87
N GLY A 87 -2.30 2.91 -10.03
CA GLY A 87 -0.88 2.93 -10.36
C GLY A 87 -0.07 1.76 -9.75
N ALA A 88 -0.64 0.99 -8.82
CA ALA A 88 -0.03 -0.20 -8.28
C ALA A 88 -0.48 -1.46 -9.05
N THR A 89 0.31 -2.53 -8.98
CA THR A 89 -0.04 -3.83 -9.60
C THR A 89 -0.36 -4.85 -8.53
N GLU A 90 -1.56 -5.43 -8.56
CA GLU A 90 -1.97 -6.48 -7.62
C GLU A 90 -1.02 -7.67 -7.76
N LEU A 91 -0.51 -8.14 -6.63
CA LEU A 91 0.31 -9.34 -6.58
C LEU A 91 -0.56 -10.53 -6.18
N HIS A 92 -0.23 -11.72 -6.69
CA HIS A 92 -0.89 -12.95 -6.27
C HIS A 92 -0.62 -13.24 -4.78
N ASP A 93 -1.53 -13.96 -4.11
CA ASP A 93 -1.50 -14.22 -2.66
C ASP A 93 -0.19 -14.89 -2.16
N SER A 94 0.59 -15.53 -3.03
CA SER A 94 1.92 -16.08 -2.69
C SER A 94 3.01 -15.01 -2.52
N SER A 95 2.76 -13.76 -2.88
CA SER A 95 3.73 -12.64 -2.80
C SER A 95 4.01 -12.14 -1.39
N GLN A 96 3.31 -12.67 -0.39
CA GLN A 96 3.72 -12.57 1.01
C GLN A 96 5.06 -13.27 1.26
N PHE A 97 5.43 -14.25 0.43
CA PHE A 97 6.73 -14.89 0.41
C PHE A 97 7.64 -14.10 -0.57
N GLY A 98 8.81 -13.64 -0.10
CA GLY A 98 9.75 -12.84 -0.92
C GLY A 98 9.74 -11.34 -0.63
N PHE A 99 9.29 -10.93 0.56
CA PHE A 99 9.61 -9.60 1.11
C PHE A 99 11.09 -9.46 1.49
N HIS A 100 11.76 -10.58 1.71
CA HIS A 100 13.20 -10.65 1.92
C HIS A 100 13.93 -10.15 0.67
N GLN A 101 15.09 -9.52 0.85
CA GLN A 101 15.98 -9.26 -0.27
C GLN A 101 16.35 -10.62 -0.89
N ASP A 102 16.87 -10.61 -2.12
CA ASP A 102 17.48 -11.83 -2.66
C ASP A 102 18.49 -12.36 -1.63
N ILE A 103 18.30 -13.60 -1.17
CA ILE A 103 19.16 -14.23 -0.13
C ILE A 103 20.63 -14.13 -0.55
N SER A 104 20.92 -14.19 -1.85
CA SER A 104 22.28 -14.03 -2.36
C SER A 104 22.85 -12.62 -2.17
N GLN A 105 22.01 -11.58 -2.16
CA GLN A 105 22.41 -10.21 -1.84
C GLN A 105 22.51 -9.97 -0.32
N GLU A 106 21.65 -10.61 0.48
CA GLU A 106 21.76 -10.55 1.95
C GLU A 106 23.07 -11.18 2.43
N THR A 107 23.41 -12.37 1.91
CA THR A 107 24.66 -13.06 2.26
C THR A 107 25.89 -12.24 1.90
N LYS A 108 25.90 -11.56 0.74
CA LYS A 108 27.01 -10.69 0.32
C LYS A 108 27.19 -9.43 1.17
N CYS A 109 26.17 -8.97 1.89
CA CYS A 109 26.31 -7.84 2.82
C CYS A 109 26.98 -8.23 4.15
N LEU A 110 27.09 -9.53 4.43
CA LEU A 110 27.70 -10.07 5.65
C LEU A 110 29.14 -10.55 5.45
N GLU A 111 29.62 -10.57 4.20
CA GLU A 111 31.03 -10.79 3.82
C GLU A 111 31.80 -9.45 3.77
#